data_AF-A0A7S2S009-F1
#
_entry.id   AF-A0A7S2S009-F1
#
_cell.length_a   1.000
_cell.length_b   1.000
_cell.length_c   1.000
_cell.angle_alpha   90.00
_cell.angle_beta   90.00
_cell.angle_gamma   90.00
#
_symmetry.space_group_name_H-M   'P 1'
#
loop_
_entity.id
_entity.type
_entity.pdbx_description
1 polymer ?
#
loop_
_entity_poly.entity_id
_entity_poly.type
_entity_poly.pdbx_seq_one_letter_code
_entity_poly.pdbx_strand_id
1 'polypeptide(L)'
;MELGLQVGKLSAEERHGFALGVASALGCIGLYAVIRKVGGMFAGKDREFSHLHHLHLKRAARINSRSGGDLVNTGNKHGGDGVLEGNEKGRIFQIVLTGGPCAGKSSSMEYLADRLMDLNYDVYLVPEVPTLLLNGGCVYPGMDGGERLITFEANLIELQLQMEQSFYNIAQSTGRPSIILYDRGLLDVAAYLPRNLWHNILNYNQWLRDGMLGVLERYDLILHLVTAANGAHKYYHSRSHRQDDISIETALEMDEKIQESYRGHPRHLIVDNSTDFGKKLERVFEHIVDLISGDDDRLSVHTRI
;
A
#
# COMPACT_ATOMS: atom_id res chain seq x y z
N MET A 1 29.97 17.08 -9.80
CA MET A 1 29.96 18.32 -8.97
C MET A 1 29.27 17.98 -7.68
N GLU A 2 29.94 18.29 -6.58
CA GLU A 2 29.66 17.88 -5.20
C GLU A 2 28.28 18.30 -4.70
N LEU A 3 27.57 17.36 -4.06
CA LEU A 3 26.49 17.64 -3.09
C LEU A 3 27.01 17.32 -1.67
N GLY A 4 28.24 17.75 -1.40
CA GLY A 4 28.83 17.82 -0.07
C GLY A 4 28.81 19.26 0.44
N LEU A 5 28.37 19.44 1.68
CA LEU A 5 28.59 20.63 2.52
C LEU A 5 27.89 21.94 2.10
N GLN A 6 26.65 22.10 2.55
CA GLN A 6 26.19 23.37 3.12
C GLN A 6 25.36 23.15 4.40
N VAL A 7 25.96 22.51 5.41
CA VAL A 7 25.55 22.72 6.81
C VAL A 7 26.28 23.98 7.29
N GLY A 8 25.72 25.14 7.01
CA GLY A 8 26.36 26.41 7.30
C GLY A 8 25.35 27.53 7.55
N LYS A 9 25.14 27.81 8.85
CA LYS A 9 24.38 28.94 9.44
C LYS A 9 22.85 28.82 9.52
N LEU A 10 22.37 27.76 10.17
CA LEU A 10 21.11 27.87 10.93
C LEU A 10 21.36 28.77 12.15
N SER A 11 20.48 29.77 12.32
CA SER A 11 20.42 30.69 13.46
C SER A 11 20.16 29.96 14.78
N ALA A 12 20.42 30.62 15.91
CA ALA A 12 20.20 30.03 17.24
C ALA A 12 18.74 29.60 17.47
N GLU A 13 17.78 30.31 16.88
CA GLU A 13 16.34 30.00 16.94
C GLU A 13 15.99 28.76 16.12
N GLU A 14 16.56 28.60 14.92
CA GLU A 14 16.33 27.43 14.07
C GLU A 14 16.93 26.14 14.68
N ARG A 15 18.06 26.25 15.38
CA ARG A 15 18.64 25.14 16.14
C ARG A 15 17.77 24.75 17.34
N HIS A 16 17.13 25.73 17.98
CA HIS A 16 16.20 25.49 19.09
C HIS A 16 14.90 24.84 18.58
N GLY A 17 14.38 25.29 17.43
CA GLY A 17 13.23 24.69 16.75
C GLY A 17 13.48 23.25 16.30
N PHE A 18 14.67 22.96 15.76
CA PHE A 18 15.05 21.59 15.39
C PHE A 18 15.24 20.69 16.62
N ALA A 19 15.84 21.20 17.70
CA ALA A 19 15.97 20.47 18.95
C ALA A 19 14.61 20.19 19.63
N LEU A 20 13.67 21.14 19.58
CA LEU A 20 12.28 20.95 20.03
C LEU A 20 11.53 19.94 19.17
N GLY A 21 11.73 19.95 17.85
CA GLY A 21 11.15 18.97 16.92
C GLY A 21 11.69 17.55 17.12
N VAL A 22 12.99 17.40 17.38
CA VAL A 22 13.60 16.09 17.71
C VAL A 22 13.20 15.63 19.12
N ALA A 23 13.05 16.56 20.08
CA ALA A 23 12.56 16.25 21.42
C ALA A 23 11.08 15.84 21.43
N SER A 24 10.23 16.38 20.55
CA SER A 24 8.84 15.91 20.40
C SER A 24 8.79 14.51 19.78
N ALA A 25 9.68 14.21 18.84
CA ALA A 25 9.83 12.87 18.26
C ALA A 25 10.37 11.83 19.28
N LEU A 26 11.27 12.24 20.18
CA LEU A 26 11.74 11.40 21.29
C LEU A 26 10.70 11.28 22.43
N GLY A 27 9.85 12.30 22.61
CA GLY A 27 8.68 12.26 23.49
C GLY A 27 7.65 11.20 23.07
N CYS A 28 7.56 10.87 21.78
CA CYS A 28 6.74 9.75 21.28
C CYS A 28 7.24 8.37 21.74
N ILE A 29 8.52 8.23 22.08
CA ILE A 29 9.05 7.00 22.73
C ILE A 29 8.57 6.92 24.18
N GLY A 30 8.45 8.06 24.87
CA GLY A 30 7.83 8.15 26.20
C GLY A 30 6.31 7.89 26.20
N LEU A 31 5.62 8.26 25.12
CA LEU A 31 4.20 7.96 24.91
C LEU A 31 3.93 6.45 24.87
N TYR A 32 4.90 5.65 24.39
CA TYR A 32 4.83 4.19 24.37
C TYR A 32 4.68 3.57 25.78
N ALA A 33 5.27 4.18 26.81
CA ALA A 33 5.14 3.74 28.20
C ALA A 33 3.80 4.17 28.84
N VAL A 34 3.24 5.31 28.42
CA VAL A 34 1.94 5.82 28.91
C VAL A 34 0.77 5.07 28.27
N ILE A 35 0.84 4.77 26.96
CA ILE A 35 -0.18 3.99 26.25
C ILE A 35 -0.32 2.58 26.86
N ARG A 36 0.78 1.97 27.32
CA ARG A 36 0.75 0.67 27.99
C ARG A 36 0.03 0.70 29.36
N LYS A 37 -0.06 1.88 30.00
CA LYS A 37 -0.74 2.06 31.30
C LYS A 37 -2.21 2.48 31.15
N VAL A 38 -2.59 3.04 29.99
CA VAL A 38 -3.98 3.46 29.67
C VAL A 38 -4.73 2.41 28.84
N GLY A 39 -4.02 1.48 28.17
CA GLY A 39 -4.60 0.40 27.35
C GLY A 39 -5.48 -0.62 28.08
N GLY A 40 -5.74 -0.43 29.38
CA GLY A 40 -6.77 -1.18 30.12
C GLY A 40 -8.19 -0.62 29.98
N MET A 41 -8.41 0.51 29.31
CA MET A 41 -9.71 1.23 29.37
C MET A 41 -10.50 1.38 28.06
N PHE A 42 -10.01 0.92 26.90
CA PHE A 42 -10.71 1.08 25.61
C PHE A 42 -10.84 -0.21 24.79
N ALA A 43 -11.39 -1.25 25.41
CA ALA A 43 -11.76 -2.48 24.72
C ALA A 43 -12.93 -2.24 23.74
N GLY A 44 -12.63 -1.96 22.47
CA GLY A 44 -13.67 -1.91 21.42
C GLY A 44 -13.25 -1.41 20.03
N LYS A 45 -12.11 -0.71 19.90
CA LYS A 45 -11.57 -0.24 18.60
C LYS A 45 -10.20 -0.82 18.23
N ASP A 46 -9.55 -1.54 19.16
CA ASP A 46 -8.13 -1.87 19.04
C ASP A 46 -7.78 -3.06 18.14
N ARG A 47 -8.73 -3.86 17.65
CA ARG A 47 -8.38 -5.17 17.05
C ARG A 47 -7.68 -5.08 15.68
N GLU A 48 -8.11 -4.21 14.77
CA GLU A 48 -7.48 -4.10 13.44
C GLU A 48 -6.15 -3.34 13.48
N PHE A 49 -6.10 -2.21 14.20
CA PHE A 49 -4.86 -1.43 14.35
C PHE A 49 -3.80 -2.22 15.14
N SER A 50 -4.19 -3.03 16.14
CA SER A 50 -3.27 -3.85 16.93
C SER A 50 -2.63 -4.98 16.12
N HIS A 51 -3.33 -5.57 15.13
CA HIS A 51 -2.79 -6.71 14.37
C HIS A 51 -1.82 -6.27 13.27
N LEU A 52 -2.17 -5.24 12.50
CA LEU A 52 -1.21 -4.59 11.58
C LEU A 52 0.00 -4.07 12.34
N HIS A 53 -0.18 -3.46 13.52
CA HIS A 53 0.94 -3.06 14.36
C HIS A 53 1.82 -4.25 14.79
N HIS A 54 1.21 -5.40 15.13
CA HIS A 54 1.94 -6.63 15.43
C HIS A 54 2.73 -7.17 14.23
N LEU A 55 2.21 -7.05 13.01
CA LEU A 55 2.92 -7.38 11.78
C LEU A 55 4.15 -6.49 11.57
N HIS A 56 4.00 -5.17 11.76
CA HIS A 56 5.11 -4.22 11.71
C HIS A 56 6.17 -4.52 12.80
N LEU A 57 5.75 -4.95 13.99
CA LEU A 57 6.67 -5.36 15.07
C LEU A 57 7.42 -6.66 14.75
N LYS A 58 6.75 -7.68 14.19
CA LYS A 58 7.40 -8.89 13.67
C LYS A 58 8.46 -8.54 12.62
N ARG A 59 8.14 -7.59 11.73
CA ARG A 59 9.07 -7.07 10.73
C ARG A 59 10.28 -6.39 11.36
N ALA A 60 10.07 -5.45 12.30
CA ALA A 60 11.17 -4.76 12.99
C ALA A 60 12.10 -5.75 13.72
N ALA A 61 11.54 -6.79 14.33
CA ALA A 61 12.31 -7.87 14.96
C ALA A 61 13.11 -8.69 13.94
N ARG A 62 12.52 -9.06 12.78
CA ARG A 62 13.22 -9.78 11.70
C ARG A 62 14.36 -8.93 11.10
N ILE A 63 14.11 -7.64 10.83
CA ILE A 63 15.14 -6.70 10.34
C ILE A 63 16.30 -6.63 11.34
N ASN A 64 16.02 -6.37 12.62
CA ASN A 64 17.05 -6.28 13.65
C ASN A 64 17.82 -7.59 13.87
N SER A 65 17.18 -8.75 13.73
CA SER A 65 17.85 -10.05 13.84
C SER A 65 18.78 -10.35 12.66
N ARG A 66 18.55 -9.74 11.50
CA ARG A 66 19.31 -9.97 10.25
C ARG A 66 20.40 -8.91 10.04
N SER A 67 20.17 -7.66 10.45
CA SER A 67 21.17 -6.59 10.44
C SER A 67 22.34 -6.83 11.43
N GLY A 68 22.22 -7.78 12.35
CA GLY A 68 23.32 -8.21 13.22
C GLY A 68 24.43 -8.99 12.50
N GLY A 69 24.21 -9.44 11.26
CA GLY A 69 25.20 -10.17 10.44
C GLY A 69 26.10 -9.28 9.57
N ASP A 70 25.66 -8.08 9.20
CA ASP A 70 26.33 -7.23 8.20
C ASP A 70 26.89 -5.92 8.81
N LEU A 71 27.42 -5.99 10.03
CA LEU A 71 28.34 -4.96 10.52
C LEU A 71 29.72 -5.21 9.88
N VAL A 72 29.84 -4.84 8.61
CA VAL A 72 31.14 -4.72 7.95
C VAL A 72 31.94 -3.66 8.68
N ASN A 73 32.91 -4.15 9.43
CA ASN A 73 33.95 -3.41 10.12
C ASN A 73 34.68 -2.49 9.14
N THR A 74 34.32 -1.19 9.10
CA THR A 74 35.09 -0.18 8.36
C THR A 74 36.35 0.16 9.16
N GLY A 75 37.32 -0.76 9.11
CA GLY A 75 38.66 -0.62 9.66
C GLY A 75 39.71 -0.88 8.58
N ASN A 76 40.03 0.16 7.81
CA ASN A 76 41.31 0.47 7.15
C ASN A 76 42.26 -0.70 6.74
N LYS A 77 42.52 -0.88 5.42
CA LYS A 77 43.86 -0.92 4.78
C LYS A 77 43.83 -1.40 3.31
N HIS A 78 44.25 -0.50 2.40
CA HIS A 78 45.12 -0.67 1.22
C HIS A 78 45.01 -1.92 0.32
N GLY A 79 44.68 -1.65 -0.96
CA GLY A 79 45.32 -2.26 -2.14
C GLY A 79 44.77 -3.61 -2.62
N GLY A 80 44.08 -3.59 -3.76
CA GLY A 80 43.77 -4.80 -4.54
C GLY A 80 42.61 -4.56 -5.50
N ASP A 81 42.89 -4.61 -6.80
CA ASP A 81 41.91 -4.61 -7.88
C ASP A 81 40.96 -5.80 -7.72
N GLY A 82 39.77 -5.53 -7.19
CA GLY A 82 38.63 -6.44 -7.19
C GLY A 82 37.50 -5.75 -7.91
N VAL A 83 37.16 -6.23 -9.10
CA VAL A 83 35.92 -5.87 -9.79
C VAL A 83 34.78 -6.22 -8.84
N LEU A 84 34.14 -5.20 -8.27
CA LEU A 84 32.92 -5.37 -7.48
C LEU A 84 31.83 -5.86 -8.44
N GLU A 85 31.50 -7.15 -8.37
CA GLU A 85 30.35 -7.73 -9.06
C GLU A 85 29.10 -6.90 -8.72
N GLY A 86 28.39 -6.49 -9.77
CA GLY A 86 27.24 -5.60 -9.68
C GLY A 86 26.17 -6.19 -8.76
N ASN A 87 25.86 -5.45 -7.70
CA ASN A 87 24.78 -5.79 -6.77
C ASN A 87 23.44 -5.63 -7.52
N GLU A 88 22.91 -6.70 -8.12
CA GLU A 88 21.61 -6.68 -8.77
C GLU A 88 20.55 -6.26 -7.73
N LYS A 89 19.97 -5.07 -7.93
CA LYS A 89 18.90 -4.57 -7.06
C LYS A 89 17.70 -5.51 -7.16
N GLY A 90 17.20 -5.98 -6.02
CA GLY A 90 16.01 -6.83 -5.98
C GLY A 90 14.79 -6.17 -6.63
N ARG A 91 14.03 -6.96 -7.39
CA ARG A 91 12.82 -6.48 -8.07
C ARG A 91 11.74 -6.06 -7.08
N ILE A 92 11.01 -5.00 -7.41
CA ILE A 92 9.85 -4.53 -6.67
C ILE A 92 8.61 -4.83 -7.50
N PHE A 93 7.65 -5.56 -6.94
CA PHE A 93 6.36 -5.82 -7.57
C PHE A 93 5.29 -4.90 -6.97
N GLN A 94 4.51 -4.25 -7.82
CA GLN A 94 3.46 -3.29 -7.47
C GLN A 94 2.09 -3.90 -7.79
N ILE A 95 1.33 -4.26 -6.76
CA ILE A 95 0.12 -5.08 -6.90
C ILE A 95 -1.06 -4.35 -6.27
N VAL A 96 -2.14 -4.18 -7.03
CA VAL A 96 -3.37 -3.56 -6.54
C VAL A 96 -4.38 -4.63 -6.14
N LEU A 97 -4.92 -4.52 -4.92
CA LEU A 97 -6.15 -5.22 -4.54
C LEU A 97 -7.32 -4.25 -4.68
N THR A 98 -8.23 -4.56 -5.60
CA THR A 98 -9.38 -3.71 -5.92
C THR A 98 -10.70 -4.48 -5.81
N GLY A 99 -11.81 -3.78 -5.98
CA GLY A 99 -13.17 -4.34 -5.94
C GLY A 99 -14.13 -3.51 -5.09
N GLY A 100 -15.40 -3.89 -5.16
CA GLY A 100 -16.50 -3.23 -4.46
C GLY A 100 -16.44 -3.36 -2.93
N PRO A 101 -17.42 -2.78 -2.22
CA PRO A 101 -17.53 -2.92 -0.77
C PRO A 101 -17.67 -4.39 -0.38
N CYS A 102 -17.15 -4.77 0.80
CA CYS A 102 -17.18 -6.14 1.32
C CYS A 102 -16.58 -7.23 0.40
N ALA A 103 -15.65 -6.87 -0.51
CA ALA A 103 -14.93 -7.82 -1.36
C ALA A 103 -13.91 -8.72 -0.63
N GLY A 104 -13.51 -8.34 0.59
CA GLY A 104 -12.50 -9.03 1.40
C GLY A 104 -11.08 -8.46 1.30
N LYS A 105 -10.89 -7.27 0.71
CA LYS A 105 -9.58 -6.64 0.50
C LYS A 105 -8.68 -6.62 1.74
N SER A 106 -9.17 -6.09 2.86
CA SER A 106 -8.37 -5.97 4.08
C SER A 106 -7.92 -7.33 4.62
N SER A 107 -8.81 -8.33 4.64
CA SER A 107 -8.44 -9.70 5.02
C SER A 107 -7.46 -10.35 4.03
N SER A 108 -7.58 -10.04 2.73
CA SER A 108 -6.59 -10.48 1.73
C SER A 108 -5.23 -9.84 1.95
N MET A 109 -5.18 -8.52 2.22
CA MET A 109 -3.94 -7.81 2.52
C MET A 109 -3.19 -8.46 3.70
N GLU A 110 -3.90 -8.73 4.80
CA GLU A 110 -3.32 -9.39 5.99
C GLU A 110 -2.78 -10.78 5.65
N TYR A 111 -3.59 -11.61 5.00
CA TYR A 111 -3.21 -12.96 4.60
C TYR A 111 -1.99 -12.98 3.67
N LEU A 112 -1.99 -12.11 2.66
CA LEU A 112 -0.90 -12.01 1.70
C LEU A 112 0.40 -11.52 2.35
N ALA A 113 0.31 -10.53 3.25
CA ALA A 113 1.50 -9.98 3.87
C ALA A 113 2.28 -11.06 4.65
N ASP A 114 1.58 -11.85 5.47
CA ASP A 114 2.19 -12.96 6.20
C ASP A 114 2.83 -13.99 5.24
N ARG A 115 2.07 -14.44 4.23
CA ARG A 115 2.51 -15.50 3.30
C ARG A 115 3.67 -15.08 2.42
N LEU A 116 3.68 -13.84 1.92
CA LEU A 116 4.73 -13.32 1.05
C LEU A 116 6.01 -13.00 1.82
N MET A 117 5.90 -12.59 3.08
CA MET A 117 7.07 -12.44 3.96
C MET A 117 7.75 -13.78 4.27
N ASP A 118 6.99 -14.87 4.32
CA ASP A 118 7.55 -16.22 4.47
C ASP A 118 8.27 -16.70 3.19
N LEU A 119 7.96 -16.11 2.03
CA LEU A 119 8.72 -16.24 0.78
C LEU A 119 9.94 -15.28 0.69
N ASN A 120 10.33 -14.64 1.81
CA ASN A 120 11.51 -13.78 1.93
C ASN A 120 11.46 -12.46 1.14
N TYR A 121 10.27 -11.98 0.77
CA TYR A 121 10.04 -10.63 0.24
C TYR A 121 9.86 -9.61 1.36
N ASP A 122 10.32 -8.38 1.12
CA ASP A 122 9.93 -7.24 1.94
C ASP A 122 8.55 -6.75 1.49
N VAL A 123 7.54 -6.87 2.36
CA VAL A 123 6.15 -6.53 2.01
C VAL A 123 5.76 -5.18 2.60
N TYR A 124 5.10 -4.37 1.77
CA TYR A 124 4.62 -3.04 2.10
C TYR A 124 3.13 -2.92 1.79
N LEU A 125 2.37 -2.35 2.71
CA LEU A 125 0.92 -2.17 2.58
C LEU A 125 0.64 -0.67 2.48
N VAL A 126 0.11 -0.24 1.33
CA VAL A 126 -0.32 1.13 1.12
C VAL A 126 -1.82 1.21 1.43
N PRO A 127 -2.23 1.96 2.45
CA PRO A 127 -3.63 2.05 2.85
C PRO A 127 -4.47 2.88 1.88
N GLU A 128 -5.78 2.67 1.92
CA GLU A 128 -6.77 3.43 1.15
C GLU A 128 -6.79 4.92 1.54
N VAL A 129 -6.49 5.78 0.56
CA VAL A 129 -6.47 7.25 0.75
C VAL A 129 -7.82 7.83 1.17
N PRO A 130 -8.98 7.47 0.57
CA PRO A 130 -10.28 7.92 1.06
C PRO A 130 -10.47 7.70 2.56
N THR A 131 -10.15 6.50 3.05
CA THR A 131 -10.26 6.16 4.47
C THR A 131 -9.31 6.99 5.33
N LEU A 132 -8.08 7.26 4.87
CA LEU A 132 -7.15 8.16 5.57
C LEU A 132 -7.72 9.58 5.71
N LEU A 133 -8.22 10.17 4.62
CA LEU A 133 -8.76 11.53 4.61
C LEU A 133 -10.00 11.66 5.50
N LEU A 134 -10.95 10.72 5.38
CA LEU A 134 -12.18 10.74 6.17
C LEU A 134 -11.90 10.56 7.67
N ASN A 135 -10.99 9.66 8.03
CA ASN A 135 -10.55 9.49 9.43
C ASN A 135 -9.78 10.72 9.94
N GLY A 136 -9.11 11.46 9.05
CA GLY A 136 -8.47 12.74 9.35
C GLY A 136 -9.43 13.91 9.55
N GLY A 137 -10.75 13.71 9.34
CA GLY A 137 -11.77 14.74 9.50
C GLY A 137 -12.12 15.49 8.21
N CYS A 138 -11.58 15.09 7.05
CA CYS A 138 -12.06 15.58 5.77
C CYS A 138 -13.50 15.08 5.55
N VAL A 139 -14.35 15.93 4.97
CA VAL A 139 -15.75 15.60 4.68
C VAL A 139 -15.92 15.43 3.18
N TYR A 140 -16.46 14.29 2.75
CA TYR A 140 -16.76 14.06 1.35
C TYR A 140 -17.84 15.05 0.87
N PRO A 141 -17.59 15.88 -0.16
CA PRO A 141 -18.52 16.92 -0.59
C PRO A 141 -19.82 16.41 -1.26
N GLY A 142 -19.88 15.12 -1.61
CA GLY A 142 -20.96 14.56 -2.42
C GLY A 142 -20.80 14.84 -3.92
N MET A 143 -21.53 14.10 -4.75
CA MET A 143 -21.47 14.21 -6.22
C MET A 143 -21.89 15.61 -6.72
N ASP A 144 -22.80 16.28 -6.00
CA ASP A 144 -23.26 17.63 -6.31
C ASP A 144 -22.39 18.74 -5.66
N GLY A 145 -21.21 18.38 -5.14
CA GLY A 145 -20.32 19.27 -4.39
C GLY A 145 -19.65 20.38 -5.21
N GLY A 146 -19.79 20.38 -6.54
CA GLY A 146 -19.19 21.36 -7.45
C GLY A 146 -17.66 21.43 -7.30
N GLU A 147 -17.10 22.64 -7.23
CA GLU A 147 -15.66 22.89 -7.03
C GLU A 147 -15.05 22.18 -5.80
N ARG A 148 -15.85 21.97 -4.74
CA ARG A 148 -15.36 21.26 -3.54
C ARG A 148 -15.07 19.80 -3.84
N LEU A 149 -15.88 19.16 -4.68
CA LEU A 149 -15.63 17.79 -5.14
C LEU A 149 -14.35 17.74 -5.97
N ILE A 150 -14.17 18.68 -6.91
CA ILE A 150 -12.95 18.75 -7.73
C ILE A 150 -11.70 18.86 -6.86
N THR A 151 -11.74 19.77 -5.87
CA THR A 151 -10.63 19.97 -4.94
C THR A 151 -10.36 18.71 -4.12
N PHE A 152 -11.40 18.09 -3.55
CA PHE A 152 -11.27 16.87 -2.75
C PHE A 152 -10.63 15.74 -3.57
N GLU A 153 -11.15 15.49 -4.77
CA GLU A 153 -10.71 14.39 -5.63
C GLU A 153 -9.31 14.62 -6.21
N ALA A 154 -8.96 15.87 -6.57
CA ALA A 154 -7.62 16.22 -7.01
C ALA A 154 -6.58 15.99 -5.90
N ASN A 155 -6.86 16.42 -4.66
CA ASN A 155 -5.96 16.21 -3.53
C ASN A 155 -5.88 14.74 -3.10
N LEU A 156 -6.97 13.99 -3.24
CA LEU A 156 -7.00 12.55 -3.02
C LEU A 156 -6.05 11.84 -4.00
N ILE A 157 -6.14 12.17 -5.29
CA ILE A 157 -5.25 11.65 -6.34
C ILE A 157 -3.78 12.02 -6.08
N GLU A 158 -3.51 13.26 -5.68
CA GLU A 158 -2.16 13.70 -5.32
C GLU A 158 -1.58 12.87 -4.18
N LEU A 159 -2.38 12.66 -3.13
CA LEU A 159 -1.96 11.88 -1.98
C LEU A 159 -1.72 10.41 -2.34
N GLN A 160 -2.58 9.81 -3.18
CA GLN A 160 -2.38 8.46 -3.72
C GLN A 160 -1.04 8.36 -4.45
N LEU A 161 -0.78 9.25 -5.39
CA LEU A 161 0.47 9.27 -6.15
C LEU A 161 1.71 9.45 -5.26
N GLN A 162 1.61 10.36 -4.28
CA GLN A 162 2.70 10.60 -3.33
C GLN A 162 2.96 9.38 -2.44
N MET A 163 1.90 8.68 -2.01
CA MET A 163 2.02 7.44 -1.24
C MET A 163 2.66 6.33 -2.07
N GLU A 164 2.18 6.09 -3.29
CA GLU A 164 2.80 5.12 -4.22
C GLU A 164 4.29 5.37 -4.37
N GLN A 165 4.68 6.61 -4.68
CA GLN A 165 6.08 6.98 -4.88
C GLN A 165 6.92 6.83 -3.61
N SER A 166 6.37 7.22 -2.46
CA SER A 166 7.09 7.15 -1.17
C SER A 166 7.37 5.70 -0.79
N PHE A 167 6.36 4.84 -0.88
CA PHE A 167 6.51 3.42 -0.58
C PHE A 167 7.45 2.72 -1.55
N TYR A 168 7.36 3.04 -2.85
CA TYR A 168 8.30 2.55 -3.85
C TYR A 168 9.74 2.92 -3.54
N ASN A 169 10.01 4.20 -3.24
CA ASN A 169 11.36 4.67 -2.91
C ASN A 169 11.91 4.00 -1.65
N ILE A 170 11.07 3.79 -0.63
CA ILE A 170 11.45 3.09 0.59
C ILE A 170 11.77 1.62 0.29
N ALA A 171 10.92 0.91 -0.47
CA ALA A 171 11.20 -0.46 -0.91
C ALA A 171 12.50 -0.56 -1.70
N GLN A 172 12.71 0.34 -2.66
CA GLN A 172 13.92 0.40 -3.49
C GLN A 172 15.19 0.64 -2.67
N SER A 173 15.11 1.45 -1.61
CA SER A 173 16.25 1.74 -0.74
C SER A 173 16.82 0.50 -0.02
N THR A 174 16.02 -0.56 0.12
CA THR A 174 16.46 -1.80 0.77
C THR A 174 17.38 -2.64 -0.12
N GLY A 175 17.29 -2.47 -1.44
CA GLY A 175 17.95 -3.33 -2.43
C GLY A 175 17.43 -4.78 -2.46
N ARG A 176 16.39 -5.12 -1.68
CA ARG A 176 15.83 -6.47 -1.57
C ARG A 176 14.60 -6.67 -2.46
N PRO A 177 14.32 -7.92 -2.89
CA PRO A 177 13.04 -8.24 -3.52
C PRO A 177 11.89 -7.80 -2.63
N SER A 178 10.99 -7.00 -3.19
CA SER A 178 9.93 -6.33 -2.44
C SER A 178 8.59 -6.46 -3.13
N ILE A 179 7.52 -6.46 -2.35
CA ILE A 179 6.14 -6.43 -2.85
C ILE A 179 5.41 -5.28 -2.17
N ILE A 180 4.81 -4.40 -2.98
CA ILE A 180 3.96 -3.32 -2.53
C ILE A 180 2.53 -3.69 -2.88
N LEU A 181 1.71 -3.87 -1.86
CA LEU A 181 0.28 -4.13 -1.99
C LEU A 181 -0.48 -2.82 -1.76
N TYR A 182 -1.29 -2.43 -2.73
CA TYR A 182 -2.15 -1.25 -2.64
C TYR A 182 -3.57 -1.67 -2.28
N ASP A 183 -4.09 -1.17 -1.16
CA ASP A 183 -5.52 -1.22 -0.86
C ASP A 183 -6.22 -0.14 -1.68
N ARG A 184 -6.63 -0.55 -2.89
CA ARG A 184 -7.07 0.30 -4.02
C ARG A 184 -5.96 1.05 -4.73
N GLY A 185 -6.10 1.19 -6.03
CA GLY A 185 -5.19 1.95 -6.89
C GLY A 185 -5.82 3.25 -7.39
N LEU A 186 -5.11 3.93 -8.28
CA LEU A 186 -5.55 5.23 -8.78
C LEU A 186 -6.88 5.17 -9.57
N LEU A 187 -7.15 4.06 -10.26
CA LEU A 187 -8.38 3.91 -11.04
C LEU A 187 -9.60 3.50 -10.20
N ASP A 188 -9.41 3.05 -8.96
CA ASP A 188 -10.51 2.96 -7.99
C ASP A 188 -11.11 4.35 -7.71
N VAL A 189 -10.25 5.37 -7.58
CA VAL A 189 -10.68 6.77 -7.39
C VAL A 189 -11.36 7.26 -8.67
N ALA A 190 -10.76 6.99 -9.82
CA ALA A 190 -11.27 7.41 -11.12
C ALA A 190 -12.64 6.81 -11.47
N ALA A 191 -12.93 5.58 -11.00
CA ALA A 191 -14.15 4.85 -11.36
C ALA A 191 -15.44 5.57 -10.98
N TYR A 192 -15.39 6.49 -10.01
CA TYR A 192 -16.54 7.25 -9.52
C TYR A 192 -16.62 8.66 -10.07
N LEU A 193 -15.60 9.10 -10.82
CA LEU A 193 -15.54 10.44 -11.38
C LEU A 193 -16.20 10.52 -12.75
N PRO A 194 -17.04 11.54 -13.01
CA PRO A 194 -17.47 11.85 -14.36
C PRO A 194 -16.27 12.04 -15.30
N ARG A 195 -16.37 11.52 -16.54
CA ARG A 195 -15.24 11.55 -17.51
C ARG A 195 -14.67 12.95 -17.78
N ASN A 196 -15.50 13.98 -17.72
CA ASN A 196 -15.07 15.38 -17.87
C ASN A 196 -14.25 15.85 -16.66
N LEU A 197 -14.62 15.43 -15.44
CA LEU A 197 -13.86 15.73 -14.23
C LEU A 197 -12.51 15.01 -14.21
N TRP A 198 -12.48 13.76 -14.63
CA TRP A 198 -11.25 12.99 -14.74
C TRP A 198 -10.21 13.68 -15.62
N HIS A 199 -10.59 14.11 -16.83
CA HIS A 199 -9.68 14.85 -17.72
C HIS A 199 -9.19 16.17 -17.10
N ASN A 200 -10.07 16.89 -16.40
CA ASN A 200 -9.68 18.13 -15.72
C ASN A 200 -8.65 17.86 -14.63
N ILE A 201 -8.83 16.79 -13.84
CA ILE A 201 -7.90 16.42 -12.76
C ILE A 201 -6.55 15.95 -13.33
N LEU A 202 -6.54 15.16 -14.41
CA LEU A 202 -5.30 14.74 -15.09
C LEU A 202 -4.49 15.94 -15.59
N ASN A 203 -5.17 16.96 -16.12
CA ASN A 203 -4.55 18.15 -16.66
C ASN A 203 -4.12 19.16 -15.59
N TYR A 204 -4.74 19.14 -14.41
CA TYR A 204 -4.57 20.16 -13.37
C TYR A 204 -3.11 20.33 -12.96
N ASN A 205 -2.33 19.25 -12.92
CA ASN A 205 -0.94 19.27 -12.47
C ASN A 205 0.05 18.46 -13.35
N GLN A 206 -0.35 18.06 -14.55
CA GLN A 206 0.46 17.22 -15.45
C GLN A 206 0.98 15.92 -14.79
N TRP A 207 0.27 15.42 -13.76
CA TRP A 207 0.70 14.28 -12.95
C TRP A 207 0.83 12.99 -13.76
N LEU A 208 0.07 12.88 -14.85
CA LEU A 208 0.01 11.71 -15.72
C LEU A 208 0.24 12.14 -17.17
N ARG A 209 1.51 12.39 -17.50
CA ARG A 209 1.95 12.81 -18.85
C ARG A 209 1.49 11.85 -19.95
N ASP A 210 1.33 10.58 -19.62
CA ASP A 210 1.00 9.50 -20.56
C ASP A 210 -0.47 9.03 -20.47
N GLY A 211 -1.32 9.81 -19.79
CA GLY A 211 -2.75 9.53 -19.67
C GLY A 211 -3.07 8.19 -19.00
N MET A 212 -4.13 7.53 -19.45
CA MET A 212 -4.63 6.27 -18.86
C MET A 212 -3.61 5.12 -18.95
N LEU A 213 -2.83 5.05 -20.04
CA LEU A 213 -1.82 4.01 -20.20
C LEU A 213 -0.73 4.12 -19.13
N GLY A 214 -0.24 5.34 -18.89
CA GLY A 214 0.73 5.60 -17.82
C GLY A 214 0.17 5.35 -16.41
N VAL A 215 -1.15 5.29 -16.22
CA VAL A 215 -1.74 4.84 -14.94
C VAL A 215 -1.72 3.32 -14.84
N LEU A 216 -2.11 2.63 -15.91
CA LEU A 216 -2.16 1.17 -15.94
C LEU A 216 -0.76 0.56 -15.80
N GLU A 217 0.25 1.10 -16.50
CA GLU A 217 1.62 0.59 -16.49
C GLU A 217 2.35 0.73 -15.14
N ARG A 218 1.76 1.45 -14.17
CA ARG A 218 2.32 1.56 -12.81
C ARG A 218 2.23 0.27 -12.02
N TYR A 219 1.29 -0.59 -12.34
CA TYR A 219 1.01 -1.78 -11.58
C TYR A 219 1.46 -3.01 -12.37
N ASP A 220 2.10 -3.96 -11.70
CA ASP A 220 2.48 -5.24 -12.31
C ASP A 220 1.27 -6.19 -12.40
N LEU A 221 0.29 -6.02 -11.50
CA LEU A 221 -0.87 -6.88 -11.36
C LEU A 221 -2.04 -6.14 -10.69
N ILE A 222 -3.23 -6.30 -11.26
CA ILE A 222 -4.50 -5.86 -10.67
C ILE A 222 -5.31 -7.10 -10.30
N LEU A 223 -5.60 -7.26 -9.02
CA LEU A 223 -6.45 -8.32 -8.49
C LEU A 223 -7.80 -7.72 -8.09
N HIS A 224 -8.80 -7.95 -8.92
CA HIS A 224 -10.18 -7.53 -8.64
C HIS A 224 -10.88 -8.61 -7.81
N LEU A 225 -11.09 -8.33 -6.53
CA LEU A 225 -11.87 -9.20 -5.66
C LEU A 225 -13.34 -8.84 -5.82
N VAL A 226 -14.12 -9.78 -6.36
CA VAL A 226 -15.56 -9.57 -6.55
C VAL A 226 -16.25 -9.37 -5.19
N THR A 227 -17.07 -8.33 -5.07
CA THR A 227 -17.87 -8.03 -3.87
C THR A 227 -18.68 -9.23 -3.38
N ALA A 228 -18.80 -9.43 -2.06
CA ALA A 228 -19.67 -10.47 -1.51
C ALA A 228 -21.15 -10.29 -1.89
N ALA A 229 -21.56 -9.07 -2.29
CA ALA A 229 -22.87 -8.80 -2.87
C ALA A 229 -23.13 -9.58 -4.17
N ASN A 230 -22.09 -10.12 -4.82
CA ASN A 230 -22.19 -10.98 -5.99
C ASN A 230 -21.89 -12.45 -5.60
N GLY A 231 -22.93 -13.28 -5.44
CA GLY A 231 -22.78 -14.73 -5.24
C GLY A 231 -22.41 -15.17 -3.81
N ALA A 232 -22.19 -14.25 -2.86
CA ALA A 232 -21.84 -14.56 -1.47
C ALA A 232 -22.65 -13.75 -0.43
N HIS A 233 -23.93 -13.50 -0.72
CA HIS A 233 -24.79 -12.54 0.00
C HIS A 233 -24.85 -12.80 1.52
N LYS A 234 -24.77 -14.08 1.94
CA LYS A 234 -24.73 -14.48 3.36
C LYS A 234 -23.62 -13.81 4.17
N TYR A 235 -22.53 -13.37 3.52
CA TYR A 235 -21.40 -12.73 4.17
C TYR A 235 -21.44 -11.20 4.09
N TYR A 236 -22.24 -10.63 3.18
CA TYR A 236 -22.29 -9.18 2.93
C TYR A 236 -22.81 -8.40 4.15
N HIS A 237 -23.92 -8.84 4.76
CA HIS A 237 -24.50 -8.18 5.94
C HIS A 237 -23.97 -8.70 7.29
N SER A 238 -23.28 -9.85 7.32
CA SER A 238 -22.86 -10.50 8.57
C SER A 238 -21.81 -9.72 9.38
N ARG A 239 -21.15 -8.75 8.75
CA ARG A 239 -20.10 -7.90 9.34
C ARG A 239 -20.44 -6.40 9.34
N SER A 240 -21.55 -5.99 8.74
CA SER A 240 -21.93 -4.58 8.60
C SER A 240 -22.64 -4.08 9.86
N HIS A 241 -21.89 -3.89 10.95
CA HIS A 241 -22.34 -3.01 12.04
C HIS A 241 -21.78 -1.58 11.90
N ARG A 242 -21.08 -1.26 10.80
CA ARG A 242 -20.25 -0.03 10.69
C ARG A 242 -20.16 0.63 9.31
N GLN A 243 -20.98 0.26 8.33
CA GLN A 243 -21.13 1.07 7.12
C GLN A 243 -22.62 1.26 6.90
N ASP A 244 -23.04 2.51 6.83
CA ASP A 244 -24.39 2.91 6.42
C ASP A 244 -24.79 2.06 5.19
N ASP A 245 -25.96 1.44 5.25
CA ASP A 245 -26.40 0.31 4.43
C ASP A 245 -26.28 0.56 2.90
N ILE A 246 -25.09 0.32 2.33
CA ILE A 246 -24.93 0.26 0.86
C ILE A 246 -25.70 -0.98 0.40
N SER A 247 -26.74 -0.76 -0.40
CA SER A 247 -27.57 -1.86 -0.90
C SER A 247 -26.74 -2.83 -1.74
N ILE A 248 -27.24 -4.06 -1.87
CA ILE A 248 -26.61 -5.09 -2.72
C ILE A 248 -26.48 -4.56 -4.15
N GLU A 249 -27.51 -3.90 -4.66
CA GLU A 249 -27.53 -3.34 -6.01
C GLU A 249 -26.44 -2.27 -6.18
N THR A 250 -26.33 -1.33 -5.25
CA THR A 250 -25.27 -0.31 -5.29
C THR A 250 -23.89 -0.93 -5.20
N ALA A 251 -23.70 -1.95 -4.36
CA ALA A 251 -22.42 -2.66 -4.25
C ALA A 251 -22.03 -3.36 -5.56
N LEU A 252 -23.00 -3.97 -6.25
CA LEU A 252 -22.79 -4.59 -7.56
C LEU A 252 -22.40 -3.56 -8.62
N GLU A 253 -23.12 -2.44 -8.70
CA GLU A 253 -22.80 -1.35 -9.63
C GLU A 253 -21.41 -0.76 -9.37
N MET A 254 -21.05 -0.60 -8.09
CA MET A 254 -19.73 -0.12 -7.68
C MET A 254 -18.63 -1.11 -8.09
N ASP A 255 -18.84 -2.41 -7.88
CA ASP A 255 -17.89 -3.46 -8.27
C ASP A 255 -17.67 -3.49 -9.78
N GLU A 256 -18.75 -3.43 -10.56
CA GLU A 256 -18.70 -3.41 -12.03
C GLU A 256 -17.96 -2.18 -12.58
N LYS A 257 -18.23 -0.99 -12.03
CA LYS A 257 -17.54 0.25 -12.45
C LYS A 257 -16.03 0.20 -12.19
N ILE A 258 -15.63 -0.33 -11.03
CA ILE A 258 -14.21 -0.55 -10.72
C ILE A 258 -13.61 -1.57 -11.69
N GLN A 259 -14.30 -2.68 -11.92
CA GLN A 259 -13.79 -3.72 -12.81
C GLN A 259 -13.57 -3.19 -14.23
N GLU A 260 -14.51 -2.38 -14.74
CA GLU A 260 -14.39 -1.76 -16.06
C GLU A 260 -13.22 -0.78 -16.16
N SER A 261 -12.92 -0.03 -15.09
CA SER A 261 -11.83 0.96 -15.11
C SER A 261 -10.46 0.32 -15.36
N TYR A 262 -10.27 -0.95 -14.94
CA TYR A 262 -9.04 -1.71 -15.12
C TYR A 262 -9.01 -2.63 -16.35
N ARG A 263 -10.06 -2.67 -17.19
CA ARG A 263 -10.16 -3.59 -18.35
C ARG A 263 -8.96 -3.50 -19.32
N GLY A 264 -8.30 -2.35 -19.41
CA GLY A 264 -7.14 -2.13 -20.28
C GLY A 264 -5.81 -2.72 -19.76
N HIS A 265 -5.75 -3.19 -18.51
CA HIS A 265 -4.51 -3.71 -17.94
C HIS A 265 -4.23 -5.16 -18.41
N PRO A 266 -3.02 -5.49 -18.88
CA PRO A 266 -2.71 -6.83 -19.42
C PRO A 266 -2.78 -7.95 -18.37
N ARG A 267 -2.57 -7.60 -17.10
CA ARG A 267 -2.65 -8.51 -15.94
C ARG A 267 -3.75 -8.04 -14.98
N HIS A 268 -4.98 -7.95 -15.47
CA HIS A 268 -6.16 -7.72 -14.64
C HIS A 268 -6.89 -9.04 -14.43
N LEU A 269 -6.84 -9.56 -13.21
CA LEU A 269 -7.37 -10.86 -12.84
C LEU A 269 -8.55 -10.69 -11.89
N ILE A 270 -9.62 -11.42 -12.17
CA ILE A 270 -10.88 -11.36 -11.41
C ILE A 270 -10.96 -12.59 -10.51
N VAL A 271 -11.11 -12.36 -9.20
CA VAL A 271 -11.29 -13.42 -8.21
C VAL A 271 -12.72 -13.40 -7.69
N ASP A 272 -13.53 -14.30 -8.24
CA ASP A 272 -14.96 -14.45 -7.92
C ASP A 272 -15.24 -15.09 -6.54
N ASN A 273 -16.53 -15.25 -6.22
CA ASN A 273 -16.98 -15.90 -5.00
C ASN A 273 -17.45 -17.36 -5.21
N SER A 274 -16.93 -18.06 -6.23
CA SER A 274 -17.31 -19.45 -6.53
C SER A 274 -16.83 -20.48 -5.48
N THR A 275 -15.93 -20.07 -4.59
CA THR A 275 -15.35 -20.91 -3.53
C THR A 275 -15.56 -20.30 -2.15
N ASP A 276 -15.25 -21.04 -1.08
CA ASP A 276 -15.22 -20.47 0.26
C ASP A 276 -14.16 -19.37 0.38
N PHE A 277 -14.28 -18.54 1.42
CA PHE A 277 -13.40 -17.38 1.58
C PHE A 277 -11.92 -17.76 1.71
N GLY A 278 -11.60 -18.89 2.35
CA GLY A 278 -10.21 -19.35 2.48
C GLY A 278 -9.61 -19.68 1.11
N LYS A 279 -10.34 -20.45 0.29
CA LYS A 279 -9.92 -20.74 -1.09
C LYS A 279 -9.88 -19.51 -1.99
N LYS A 280 -10.75 -18.52 -1.75
CA LYS A 280 -10.65 -17.21 -2.42
C LYS A 280 -9.31 -16.55 -2.10
N LEU A 281 -8.88 -16.54 -0.83
CA LEU A 281 -7.58 -16.00 -0.43
C LEU A 281 -6.40 -16.78 -1.05
N GLU A 282 -6.50 -18.10 -1.12
CA GLU A 282 -5.50 -18.95 -1.78
C GLU A 282 -5.33 -18.59 -3.26
N ARG A 283 -6.43 -18.46 -4.01
CA ARG A 283 -6.38 -18.04 -5.43
C ARG A 283 -5.74 -16.65 -5.63
N VAL A 284 -6.03 -15.71 -4.73
CA VAL A 284 -5.39 -14.38 -4.75
C VAL A 284 -3.88 -14.52 -4.58
N PHE A 285 -3.43 -15.35 -3.64
CA PHE A 285 -2.02 -15.61 -3.41
C PHE A 285 -1.35 -16.33 -4.58
N GLU A 286 -2.00 -17.34 -5.16
CA GLU A 286 -1.50 -18.08 -6.34
C GLU A 286 -1.21 -17.13 -7.51
N HIS A 287 -2.11 -16.19 -7.82
CA HIS A 287 -1.87 -15.20 -8.87
C HIS A 287 -0.65 -14.31 -8.62
N ILE A 288 -0.34 -13.99 -7.35
CA ILE A 288 0.88 -13.26 -7.01
C ILE A 288 2.10 -14.17 -7.15
N VAL A 289 1.99 -15.44 -6.75
CA VAL A 289 3.07 -16.42 -6.90
C VAL A 289 3.39 -16.67 -8.38
N ASP A 290 2.38 -16.74 -9.24
CA ASP A 290 2.56 -16.88 -10.69
C ASP A 290 3.29 -15.68 -11.29
N LEU A 291 2.92 -14.47 -10.88
CA LEU A 291 3.59 -13.23 -11.27
C LEU A 291 5.07 -13.26 -10.89
N ILE A 292 5.39 -13.54 -9.63
CA ILE A 292 6.77 -13.53 -9.16
C ILE A 292 7.59 -14.68 -9.76
N SER A 293 6.99 -15.85 -10.00
CA SER A 293 7.69 -17.03 -10.53
C SER A 293 7.97 -16.92 -12.03
N GLY A 294 7.11 -16.23 -12.78
CA GLY A 294 7.35 -15.92 -14.19
C GLY A 294 8.50 -14.92 -14.41
N ASP A 295 8.89 -14.24 -13.33
CA ASP A 295 9.90 -13.18 -13.33
C ASP A 295 11.16 -13.53 -12.51
N ASP A 296 11.13 -14.61 -11.71
CA ASP A 296 12.23 -15.08 -10.87
C ASP A 296 12.71 -16.47 -11.33
N ASP A 297 13.88 -16.51 -11.98
CA ASP A 297 14.55 -17.76 -12.36
C ASP A 297 14.82 -18.67 -11.13
N ARG A 298 14.84 -18.14 -9.90
CA ARG A 298 15.13 -18.90 -8.66
C ARG A 298 13.96 -19.74 -8.16
N LEU A 299 12.72 -19.32 -8.40
CA LEU A 299 11.52 -20.08 -7.99
C LEU A 299 11.19 -21.22 -8.97
N SER A 300 11.67 -21.14 -10.21
CA SER A 300 11.50 -22.18 -11.24
C SER A 300 12.10 -23.55 -10.87
N VAL A 301 13.02 -23.57 -9.89
CA VAL A 301 13.76 -24.78 -9.47
C VAL A 301 13.04 -25.57 -8.38
N HIS A 302 12.03 -25.01 -7.70
CA HIS A 302 11.32 -25.69 -6.60
C HIS A 302 9.91 -26.19 -6.94
N THR A 303 9.39 -25.88 -8.13
CA THR A 303 8.06 -26.34 -8.58
C THR A 303 8.12 -27.64 -9.41
N ARG A 304 9.26 -28.33 -9.44
CA ARG A 304 9.40 -29.66 -10.06
C ARG A 304 9.60 -30.74 -9.00
N ILE A 305 8.58 -31.04 -8.20
CA ILE A 305 8.43 -32.33 -7.48
C ILE A 305 6.95 -32.73 -7.52
#